data_AF-A0A4V5TSH5-F1
#
_entry.id   AF-A0A4V5TSH5-F1
#
_cell.length_a   1.000
_cell.length_b   1.000
_cell.length_c   1.000
_cell.angle_alpha   90.00
_cell.angle_beta   90.00
_cell.angle_gamma   90.00
#
_symmetry.space_group_name_H-M   'P 1'
#
loop_
_entity.id
_entity.type
_entity.pdbx_description
1 polymer ?
#
loop_
_entity_poly.entity_id
_entity_poly.type
_entity_poly.pdbx_seq_one_letter_code
_entity_poly.pdbx_strand_id
1 'polypeptide(L)'
;AAFNMSKENIKLNAARIDLVGKVKAEWLMAGLLSGCQIRTSNTNNYVSLDDQFLRLYESGVPRAFLGYYRRRDGAVQPTFILGSDERTSAPEGTLFISQMGTGWSQASANIGITDDIVDGEIRKSVFWELNRNGISVLHANDYHALYAGNGNWHFRRGKSGLYQSTLAIEDNSSDADLRLPNIILRNSRVAGYTGVLQVKSPVTQNGWGAVQGNFMSPSLREYKSNIRDVSFSALEKIRNVRVREFNYKNAVNELYKMREEKDPNDPPVTTQDIKKYYGAIVDESDEAFVDESGKGIHLYSYASL
;
A
#
# COMPACT_ATOMS: atom_id res chain seq x y z
N ALA A 1 -71.98 -18.75 -11.06
CA ALA A 1 -72.82 -17.96 -11.98
C ALA A 1 -72.15 -16.62 -12.24
N ALA A 2 -72.25 -16.16 -13.50
CA ALA A 2 -72.02 -14.81 -13.99
C ALA A 2 -70.67 -14.16 -13.64
N PHE A 3 -69.67 -14.05 -14.53
CA PHE A 3 -69.76 -13.58 -15.92
C PHE A 3 -70.79 -12.45 -16.08
N ASN A 4 -70.36 -11.22 -16.30
CA ASN A 4 -70.89 -10.52 -17.46
C ASN A 4 -69.89 -9.50 -17.98
N MET A 5 -69.30 -9.89 -19.11
CA MET A 5 -68.49 -9.06 -19.96
C MET A 5 -69.42 -8.11 -20.72
N SER A 6 -69.18 -6.81 -20.61
CA SER A 6 -69.64 -5.86 -21.61
C SER A 6 -68.41 -5.23 -22.24
N LYS A 7 -67.89 -5.97 -23.22
CA LYS A 7 -67.02 -5.53 -24.32
C LYS A 7 -65.85 -4.61 -23.93
N GLU A 8 -64.65 -5.21 -23.92
CA GLU A 8 -63.60 -4.91 -24.93
C GLU A 8 -62.34 -5.83 -24.90
N ASN A 9 -62.19 -6.80 -23.97
CA ASN A 9 -61.96 -8.25 -24.29
C ASN A 9 -61.54 -9.19 -23.11
N ILE A 10 -61.99 -10.46 -23.17
CA ILE A 10 -61.56 -11.64 -22.39
C ILE A 10 -61.31 -12.79 -23.39
N LYS A 11 -60.17 -13.51 -23.30
CA LYS A 11 -60.21 -14.93 -23.69
C LYS A 11 -59.16 -15.82 -23.01
N LEU A 12 -59.64 -16.51 -21.98
CA LEU A 12 -59.06 -17.66 -21.29
C LEU A 12 -59.31 -18.92 -22.15
N ASN A 13 -58.35 -19.81 -22.35
CA ASN A 13 -58.61 -21.26 -22.29
C ASN A 13 -57.30 -21.97 -21.95
N ALA A 14 -57.40 -22.89 -21.01
CA ALA A 14 -56.48 -22.99 -19.90
C ALA A 14 -55.80 -24.36 -19.80
N ALA A 15 -54.58 -24.32 -19.26
CA ALA A 15 -54.03 -25.28 -18.31
C ALA A 15 -52.96 -24.52 -17.50
N ARG A 16 -53.16 -23.85 -16.36
CA ARG A 16 -54.29 -23.60 -15.46
C ARG A 16 -54.31 -22.09 -15.15
N ILE A 17 -55.50 -21.59 -14.86
CA ILE A 17 -55.77 -20.26 -14.29
C ILE A 17 -56.79 -20.48 -13.16
N ASP A 18 -56.40 -20.25 -11.91
CA ASP A 18 -57.25 -19.67 -10.87
C ASP A 18 -56.47 -19.58 -9.57
N LEU A 19 -56.52 -18.38 -8.98
CA LEU A 19 -55.61 -17.93 -7.93
C LEU A 19 -56.46 -17.25 -6.84
N VAL A 20 -56.50 -17.87 -5.65
CA VAL A 20 -57.51 -17.57 -4.61
C VAL A 20 -57.02 -16.49 -3.64
N GLY A 21 -57.80 -15.41 -3.53
CA GLY A 21 -57.51 -14.17 -2.79
C GLY A 21 -58.20 -12.96 -3.46
N LYS A 22 -57.96 -11.72 -3.00
CA LYS A 22 -58.37 -10.51 -3.74
C LYS A 22 -57.33 -10.21 -4.82
N VAL A 23 -57.64 -10.42 -6.10
CA VAL A 23 -56.74 -10.17 -7.22
C VAL A 23 -57.23 -8.96 -8.03
N LYS A 24 -56.36 -7.96 -8.21
CA LYS A 24 -56.53 -6.85 -9.15
C LYS A 24 -55.31 -6.82 -10.07
N ALA A 25 -55.51 -7.02 -11.36
CA ALA A 25 -54.44 -7.02 -12.37
C ALA A 25 -54.82 -6.07 -13.50
N GLU A 26 -53.97 -5.08 -13.76
CA GLU A 26 -54.19 -4.08 -14.81
C GLU A 26 -53.21 -4.24 -16.00
N TRP A 27 -52.02 -4.80 -15.77
CA TRP A 27 -50.91 -4.77 -16.74
C TRP A 27 -50.12 -6.09 -16.85
N LEU A 28 -50.83 -7.21 -16.93
CA LEU A 28 -50.23 -8.53 -17.15
C LEU A 28 -50.32 -8.91 -18.63
N MET A 29 -49.19 -8.92 -19.32
CA MET A 29 -49.07 -9.44 -20.68
C MET A 29 -48.30 -10.77 -20.65
N ALA A 30 -48.59 -11.68 -21.58
CA ALA A 30 -47.91 -12.97 -21.63
C ALA A 30 -46.39 -12.76 -21.77
N GLY A 31 -45.62 -13.19 -20.76
CA GLY A 31 -44.16 -13.03 -20.71
C GLY A 31 -43.65 -11.64 -20.29
N LEU A 32 -44.52 -10.67 -19.98
CA LEU A 32 -44.12 -9.31 -19.59
C LEU A 32 -45.01 -8.75 -18.47
N LEU A 33 -44.35 -8.30 -17.41
CA LEU A 33 -44.92 -7.50 -16.34
C LEU A 33 -44.59 -6.03 -16.63
N SER A 34 -45.59 -5.20 -16.92
CA SER A 34 -45.38 -3.78 -17.25
C SER A 34 -46.12 -2.91 -16.23
N GLY A 35 -45.54 -1.80 -15.76
CA GLY A 35 -46.23 -0.87 -14.87
C GLY A 35 -46.71 -1.44 -13.52
N CYS A 36 -46.16 -2.57 -13.07
CA CYS A 36 -46.49 -3.18 -11.79
C CYS A 36 -45.28 -3.25 -10.85
N GLN A 37 -45.53 -3.07 -9.55
CA GLN A 37 -44.54 -3.34 -8.51
C GLN A 37 -44.63 -4.81 -8.07
N ILE A 38 -43.49 -5.42 -7.77
CA ILE A 38 -43.43 -6.82 -7.34
C ILE A 38 -42.89 -6.87 -5.92
N ARG A 39 -43.67 -7.46 -5.02
CA ARG A 39 -43.27 -7.75 -3.64
C ARG A 39 -43.36 -9.24 -3.41
N THR A 40 -42.25 -9.86 -2.99
CA THR A 40 -42.18 -11.32 -2.89
C THR A 40 -42.89 -11.93 -1.68
N SER A 41 -43.23 -11.12 -0.66
CA SER A 41 -43.93 -11.57 0.55
C SER A 41 -44.79 -10.46 1.15
N ASN A 42 -45.93 -10.82 1.74
CA ASN A 42 -46.79 -9.89 2.49
C ASN A 42 -46.29 -9.59 3.92
N THR A 43 -45.20 -10.22 4.35
CA THR A 43 -44.54 -9.93 5.63
C THR A 43 -43.57 -8.76 5.50
N ASN A 44 -42.95 -8.35 6.61
CA ASN A 44 -41.92 -7.31 6.64
C ASN A 44 -40.57 -7.74 6.04
N ASN A 45 -40.43 -8.99 5.60
CA ASN A 45 -39.25 -9.53 4.95
C ASN A 45 -39.57 -9.84 3.48
N TYR A 46 -39.08 -9.03 2.56
CA TYR A 46 -39.42 -9.17 1.14
C TYR A 46 -38.37 -8.54 0.21
N VAL A 47 -38.40 -8.95 -1.05
CA VAL A 47 -37.73 -8.24 -2.14
C VAL A 47 -38.77 -7.38 -2.83
N SER A 48 -38.43 -6.13 -3.09
CA SER A 48 -39.26 -5.19 -3.84
C SER A 48 -38.64 -4.88 -5.19
N LEU A 49 -39.47 -4.87 -6.23
CA LEU A 49 -39.18 -4.25 -7.52
C LEU A 49 -40.17 -3.10 -7.65
N ASP A 50 -39.72 -1.89 -7.30
CA ASP A 50 -40.55 -0.68 -7.27
C ASP A 50 -40.09 0.24 -8.40
N ASP A 51 -40.84 0.25 -9.50
CA ASP A 51 -40.54 1.01 -10.72
C ASP A 51 -39.13 0.71 -11.29
N GLN A 52 -38.17 1.60 -11.03
CA GLN A 52 -36.79 1.48 -11.53
C GLN A 52 -35.81 0.93 -10.47
N PHE A 53 -36.32 0.53 -9.30
CA PHE A 53 -35.50 0.20 -8.14
C PHE A 53 -35.73 -1.23 -7.66
N LEU A 54 -34.66 -1.83 -7.15
CA LEU A 54 -34.70 -3.11 -6.46
C LEU A 54 -34.28 -2.90 -5.00
N ARG A 55 -35.06 -3.46 -4.07
CA ARG A 55 -34.81 -3.36 -2.62
C ARG A 55 -34.89 -4.72 -1.93
N LEU A 56 -34.05 -4.91 -0.93
CA LEU A 56 -34.16 -6.00 0.04
C LEU A 56 -34.64 -5.44 1.38
N TYR A 57 -35.78 -5.92 1.86
CA TYR A 57 -36.34 -5.54 3.15
C TYR A 57 -36.21 -6.66 4.17
N GLU A 58 -35.77 -6.28 5.37
CA GLU A 58 -35.77 -7.13 6.56
C GLU A 58 -36.46 -6.35 7.70
N SER A 59 -37.49 -6.93 8.31
CA SER A 59 -38.30 -6.30 9.36
C SER A 59 -38.82 -4.90 9.00
N GLY A 60 -39.08 -4.64 7.72
CA GLY A 60 -39.58 -3.36 7.21
C GLY A 60 -38.48 -2.31 7.01
N VAL A 61 -37.22 -2.68 7.25
CA VAL A 61 -36.04 -1.84 7.04
C VAL A 61 -35.34 -2.24 5.74
N PRO A 62 -35.03 -1.29 4.85
CA PRO A 62 -34.25 -1.55 3.65
C PRO A 62 -32.80 -1.88 4.02
N ARG A 63 -32.32 -3.04 3.58
CA ARG A 63 -30.95 -3.54 3.81
C ARG A 63 -30.08 -3.44 2.56
N ALA A 64 -30.68 -3.36 1.38
CA ALA A 64 -29.97 -3.13 0.14
C ALA A 64 -30.88 -2.38 -0.84
N PHE A 65 -30.28 -1.47 -1.60
CA PHE A 65 -30.93 -0.71 -2.66
C PHE A 65 -30.07 -0.72 -3.91
N LEU A 66 -30.66 -1.08 -5.05
CA LEU A 66 -30.07 -0.95 -6.37
C LEU A 66 -30.95 -0.03 -7.22
N GLY A 67 -30.36 1.04 -7.72
CA GLY A 67 -31.10 2.04 -8.49
C GLY A 67 -30.24 3.25 -8.82
N TYR A 68 -30.81 4.43 -8.61
CA TYR A 68 -30.11 5.69 -8.76
C TYR A 68 -30.66 6.71 -7.76
N TYR A 69 -29.87 7.73 -7.48
CA TYR A 69 -30.36 8.96 -6.85
C TYR A 69 -30.12 10.15 -7.79
N ARG A 70 -30.75 11.28 -7.51
CA ARG A 70 -30.49 12.53 -8.23
C ARG A 70 -29.66 13.44 -7.36
N ARG A 71 -28.56 13.93 -7.94
CA ARG A 71 -27.72 14.95 -7.32
C ARG A 71 -28.46 16.30 -7.30
N ARG A 72 -27.89 17.27 -6.58
CA ARG A 72 -28.42 18.64 -6.49
C ARG A 72 -28.52 19.34 -7.85
N ASP A 73 -27.62 19.03 -8.78
CA ASP A 73 -27.62 19.54 -10.15
C ASP A 73 -28.64 18.83 -11.08
N GLY A 74 -29.40 17.86 -10.56
CA GLY A 74 -30.38 17.08 -11.30
C GLY A 74 -29.80 15.90 -12.06
N ALA A 75 -28.48 15.70 -12.04
CA ALA A 75 -27.84 14.55 -12.67
C ALA A 75 -28.25 13.24 -11.99
N VAL A 76 -28.60 12.24 -12.80
CA VAL A 76 -28.90 10.88 -12.33
C VAL A 76 -27.58 10.16 -12.06
N GLN A 77 -27.45 9.60 -10.86
CA GLN A 77 -26.28 8.86 -10.44
C GLN A 77 -26.67 7.42 -10.10
N PRO A 78 -26.36 6.45 -10.99
CA PRO A 78 -26.52 5.04 -10.69
C PRO A 78 -25.79 4.66 -9.41
N THR A 79 -26.46 3.90 -8.55
CA THR A 79 -25.91 3.52 -7.24
C THR A 79 -26.36 2.15 -6.78
N PHE A 80 -25.50 1.53 -5.98
CA PHE A 80 -25.82 0.36 -5.19
C PHE A 80 -25.42 0.64 -3.74
N ILE A 81 -26.35 0.43 -2.81
CA ILE A 81 -26.22 0.74 -1.39
C ILE A 81 -26.47 -0.53 -0.59
N LEU A 82 -25.59 -0.84 0.37
CA LEU A 82 -25.85 -1.84 1.42
C LEU A 82 -25.96 -1.15 2.78
N GLY A 83 -26.99 -1.51 3.53
CA GLY A 83 -27.29 -0.99 4.86
C GLY A 83 -28.36 0.10 4.89
N SER A 84 -28.89 0.56 3.75
CA SER A 84 -29.97 1.55 3.68
C SER A 84 -30.64 1.64 2.29
N ASP A 85 -31.51 2.65 2.12
CA ASP A 85 -32.23 3.01 0.90
C ASP A 85 -31.75 4.35 0.30
N GLU A 86 -32.28 4.74 -0.87
CA GLU A 86 -32.00 6.04 -1.48
C GLU A 86 -32.72 7.22 -0.81
N ARG A 87 -33.85 6.95 -0.12
CA ARG A 87 -34.84 7.98 0.25
C ARG A 87 -34.69 8.57 1.66
N THR A 88 -33.80 8.03 2.49
CA THR A 88 -33.65 8.41 3.91
C THR A 88 -32.21 8.73 4.29
N SER A 89 -31.51 9.57 3.52
CA SER A 89 -30.20 10.10 3.89
C SER A 89 -29.17 9.00 4.20
N ALA A 90 -28.51 8.43 3.17
CA ALA A 90 -27.46 7.41 3.28
C ALA A 90 -26.71 7.45 4.63
N PRO A 91 -27.16 6.66 5.62
CA PRO A 91 -26.76 6.84 7.00
C PRO A 91 -25.27 6.55 7.14
N GLU A 92 -24.67 7.14 8.18
CA GLU A 92 -23.28 6.89 8.52
C GLU A 92 -23.02 5.37 8.54
N GLY A 93 -21.98 4.92 7.84
CA GLY A 93 -21.56 3.51 7.83
C GLY A 93 -22.14 2.63 6.71
N THR A 94 -22.92 3.14 5.75
CA THR A 94 -23.38 2.32 4.61
C THR A 94 -22.28 2.05 3.59
N LEU A 95 -22.30 0.88 2.96
CA LEU A 95 -21.50 0.65 1.75
C LEU A 95 -22.20 1.33 0.58
N PHE A 96 -21.46 2.18 -0.12
CA PHE A 96 -21.96 2.99 -1.20
C PHE A 96 -21.10 2.84 -2.44
N ILE A 97 -21.73 2.40 -3.53
CA ILE A 97 -21.11 2.30 -4.86
C ILE A 97 -21.85 3.25 -5.78
N SER A 98 -21.11 4.04 -6.56
CA SER A 98 -21.73 4.94 -7.53
C SER A 98 -20.86 5.20 -8.74
N GLN A 99 -21.49 5.67 -9.81
CA GLN A 99 -20.84 6.06 -11.04
C GLN A 99 -21.40 7.40 -11.53
N MET A 100 -20.54 8.28 -12.06
CA MET A 100 -20.94 9.57 -12.61
C MET A 100 -20.28 9.87 -13.96
N GLY A 101 -20.94 10.73 -14.74
CA GLY A 101 -20.39 11.28 -15.98
C GLY A 101 -20.22 10.27 -17.13
N THR A 102 -21.10 9.26 -17.24
CA THR A 102 -21.00 8.23 -18.30
C THR A 102 -20.84 8.86 -19.68
N GLY A 103 -19.78 8.47 -20.39
CA GLY A 103 -19.47 8.98 -21.73
C GLY A 103 -18.53 10.19 -21.76
N TRP A 104 -18.26 10.84 -20.62
CA TRP A 104 -17.49 12.07 -20.53
C TRP A 104 -16.03 11.79 -20.12
N SER A 105 -15.11 12.71 -20.35
CA SER A 105 -13.70 12.51 -19.96
C SER A 105 -13.53 12.47 -18.44
N GLN A 106 -14.41 13.14 -17.71
CA GLN A 106 -14.49 13.17 -16.25
C GLN A 106 -15.31 12.02 -15.66
N ALA A 107 -15.67 11.00 -16.45
CA ALA A 107 -16.41 9.86 -15.95
C ALA A 107 -15.64 9.18 -14.82
N SER A 108 -16.33 8.87 -13.72
CA SER A 108 -15.71 8.20 -12.59
C SER A 108 -16.67 7.25 -11.89
N ALA A 109 -16.10 6.32 -11.15
CA ALA A 109 -16.82 5.41 -10.27
C ALA A 109 -16.13 5.37 -8.91
N ASN A 110 -16.88 5.09 -7.87
CA ASN A 110 -16.32 4.90 -6.54
C ASN A 110 -17.07 3.83 -5.76
N ILE A 111 -16.36 3.24 -4.81
CA ILE A 111 -16.87 2.35 -3.79
C ILE A 111 -16.32 2.83 -2.45
N GLY A 112 -17.15 2.92 -1.42
CA GLY A 112 -16.69 3.32 -0.10
C GLY A 112 -17.76 3.28 0.97
N ILE A 113 -17.39 3.68 2.18
CA ILE A 113 -18.28 3.78 3.33
C ILE A 113 -18.72 5.22 3.53
N THR A 114 -20.03 5.45 3.66
CA THR A 114 -20.58 6.79 3.90
C THR A 114 -20.26 7.27 5.30
N ASP A 115 -19.95 8.55 5.41
CA ASP A 115 -19.70 9.22 6.69
C ASP A 115 -20.93 10.06 7.06
N ASP A 116 -21.23 11.09 6.28
CA ASP A 116 -22.41 11.93 6.44
C ASP A 116 -23.00 12.34 5.07
N ILE A 117 -24.08 13.13 5.13
CA ILE A 117 -24.59 13.88 3.98
C ILE A 117 -24.61 15.35 4.33
N VAL A 118 -23.93 16.14 3.50
CA VAL A 118 -23.92 17.60 3.62
C VAL A 118 -24.34 18.20 2.29
N ASP A 119 -25.34 19.09 2.33
CA ASP A 119 -25.91 19.76 1.16
C ASP A 119 -26.41 18.82 0.04
N GLY A 120 -26.81 17.60 0.42
CA GLY A 120 -27.28 16.57 -0.52
C GLY A 120 -26.18 15.80 -1.24
N GLU A 121 -24.91 16.03 -0.87
CA GLU A 121 -23.76 15.27 -1.35
C GLU A 121 -23.31 14.26 -0.29
N ILE A 122 -22.96 13.06 -0.74
CA ILE A 122 -22.57 11.95 0.13
C ILE A 122 -21.07 12.06 0.40
N ARG A 123 -20.69 12.28 1.66
CA ARG A 123 -19.29 12.16 2.08
C ARG A 123 -18.99 10.74 2.52
N LYS A 124 -17.71 10.38 2.40
CA LYS A 124 -17.23 9.03 2.66
C LYS A 124 -16.01 9.08 3.56
N SER A 125 -15.96 8.20 4.55
CA SER A 125 -14.84 8.09 5.48
C SER A 125 -13.68 7.28 4.88
N VAL A 126 -14.01 6.28 4.06
CA VAL A 126 -13.05 5.45 3.31
C VAL A 126 -13.63 5.17 1.95
N PHE A 127 -12.85 5.35 0.88
CA PHE A 127 -13.29 5.00 -0.48
C PHE A 127 -12.13 4.72 -1.43
N TRP A 128 -12.48 4.01 -2.50
CA TRP A 128 -11.68 3.89 -3.71
C TRP A 128 -12.39 4.61 -4.85
N GLU A 129 -11.71 5.57 -5.46
CA GLU A 129 -12.17 6.31 -6.63
C GLU A 129 -11.41 5.90 -7.88
N LEU A 130 -12.14 5.74 -8.98
CA LEU A 130 -11.68 5.28 -10.27
C LEU A 130 -12.11 6.28 -11.34
N ASN A 131 -11.16 7.02 -11.90
CA ASN A 131 -11.42 8.03 -12.91
C ASN A 131 -11.01 7.54 -14.31
N ARG A 132 -11.84 7.84 -15.31
CA ARG A 132 -11.58 7.49 -16.72
C ARG A 132 -10.29 8.11 -17.27
N ASN A 133 -9.87 9.25 -16.73
CA ASN A 133 -8.61 9.91 -17.10
C ASN A 133 -7.35 9.18 -16.59
N GLY A 134 -7.50 8.03 -15.91
CA GLY A 134 -6.40 7.19 -15.44
C GLY A 134 -6.00 7.42 -13.99
N ILE A 135 -6.73 8.26 -13.24
CA ILE A 135 -6.48 8.49 -11.82
C ILE A 135 -7.22 7.42 -10.98
N SER A 136 -6.51 6.84 -10.02
CA SER A 136 -7.07 5.98 -8.98
C SER A 136 -6.70 6.55 -7.62
N VAL A 137 -7.69 6.78 -6.75
CA VAL A 137 -7.48 7.33 -5.40
C VAL A 137 -7.93 6.31 -4.37
N LEU A 138 -7.02 5.87 -3.51
CA LEU A 138 -7.36 5.16 -2.28
C LEU A 138 -7.36 6.20 -1.16
N HIS A 139 -8.49 6.37 -0.49
CA HIS A 139 -8.66 7.37 0.56
C HIS A 139 -9.20 6.76 1.84
N ALA A 140 -8.63 7.17 2.98
CA ALA A 140 -9.12 6.90 4.32
C ALA A 140 -8.89 8.16 5.18
N ASN A 141 -9.88 8.55 5.98
CA ASN A 141 -9.80 9.74 6.85
C ASN A 141 -8.70 9.65 7.92
N ASP A 142 -8.25 8.44 8.28
CA ASP A 142 -7.23 8.22 9.32
C ASP A 142 -5.94 7.62 8.72
N TYR A 143 -5.87 6.29 8.55
CA TYR A 143 -4.70 5.64 7.95
C TYR A 143 -5.08 4.44 7.07
N HIS A 144 -4.16 4.07 6.17
CA HIS A 144 -4.22 2.82 5.40
C HIS A 144 -3.40 1.73 6.09
N ALA A 145 -4.03 0.62 6.45
CA ALA A 145 -3.33 -0.60 6.86
C ALA A 145 -3.19 -1.55 5.67
N LEU A 146 -1.95 -1.86 5.29
CA LEU A 146 -1.63 -2.69 4.14
C LEU A 146 -0.80 -3.90 4.58
N TYR A 147 -1.30 -5.12 4.35
CA TYR A 147 -0.65 -6.37 4.75
C TYR A 147 -0.21 -7.18 3.53
N ALA A 148 1.07 -7.54 3.48
CA ALA A 148 1.64 -8.46 2.50
C ALA A 148 2.29 -9.62 3.25
N GLY A 149 1.89 -10.86 2.96
CA GLY A 149 2.35 -12.04 3.70
C GLY A 149 3.87 -12.27 3.63
N ASN A 150 4.52 -11.78 2.57
CA ASN A 150 5.98 -11.81 2.40
C ASN A 150 6.63 -10.45 2.68
N GLY A 151 5.89 -9.44 3.14
CA GLY A 151 6.40 -8.09 3.42
C GLY A 151 6.77 -7.25 2.20
N ASN A 152 6.53 -7.72 0.97
CA ASN A 152 7.02 -7.05 -0.24
C ASN A 152 5.98 -6.13 -0.88
N TRP A 153 6.39 -4.88 -1.18
CA TRP A 153 5.60 -3.85 -1.83
C TRP A 153 6.37 -3.25 -3.00
N HIS A 154 5.76 -3.21 -4.20
CA HIS A 154 6.41 -2.70 -5.40
C HIS A 154 5.65 -1.52 -6.01
N PHE A 155 6.36 -0.40 -6.18
CA PHE A 155 5.92 0.81 -6.85
C PHE A 155 6.66 0.93 -8.18
N ARG A 156 6.02 0.49 -9.27
CA ARG A 156 6.64 0.40 -10.60
C ARG A 156 6.28 1.62 -11.44
N ARG A 157 7.29 2.18 -12.10
CA ARG A 157 7.08 3.15 -13.18
C ARG A 157 7.28 2.45 -14.53
N GLY A 158 6.30 2.62 -15.42
CA GLY A 158 6.29 2.05 -16.77
C GLY A 158 5.26 0.94 -16.93
N LYS A 159 5.09 0.47 -18.17
CA LYS A 159 4.21 -0.67 -18.48
C LYS A 159 4.90 -2.00 -18.11
N SER A 160 4.14 -3.09 -18.00
CA SER A 160 4.68 -4.45 -17.90
C SER A 160 5.71 -4.71 -19.02
N GLY A 161 7.01 -4.90 -18.72
CA GLY A 161 8.06 -5.13 -19.74
C GLY A 161 9.40 -4.43 -19.47
N LEU A 162 10.15 -4.14 -20.55
CA LEU A 162 11.46 -3.48 -20.53
C LEU A 162 11.33 -2.00 -20.08
N TYR A 163 12.37 -1.46 -19.42
CA TYR A 163 12.46 -0.10 -18.84
C TYR A 163 11.65 0.17 -17.56
N GLN A 164 11.32 -0.87 -16.79
CA GLN A 164 10.74 -0.68 -15.47
C GLN A 164 11.76 -0.18 -14.46
N SER A 165 11.47 0.95 -13.83
CA SER A 165 12.09 1.30 -12.55
C SER A 165 11.16 0.88 -11.43
N THR A 166 11.73 0.26 -10.40
CA THR A 166 11.00 -0.19 -9.22
C THR A 166 11.54 0.55 -8.01
N LEU A 167 10.64 1.22 -7.30
CA LEU A 167 10.80 1.53 -5.89
C LEU A 167 10.11 0.41 -5.12
N ALA A 168 10.77 -0.19 -4.13
CA ALA A 168 10.15 -1.27 -3.36
C ALA A 168 10.53 -1.25 -1.88
N ILE A 169 9.62 -1.78 -1.07
CA ILE A 169 9.90 -2.22 0.29
C ILE A 169 9.97 -3.74 0.20
N GLU A 170 11.10 -4.31 0.59
CA GLU A 170 11.35 -5.75 0.49
C GLU A 170 11.76 -6.29 1.87
N ASP A 171 11.15 -7.38 2.31
CA ASP A 171 11.48 -8.08 3.57
C ASP A 171 11.78 -9.55 3.24
N ASN A 172 12.90 -10.06 3.78
CA ASN A 172 13.31 -11.47 3.58
C ASN A 172 13.39 -12.25 4.91
N SER A 173 12.64 -11.81 5.92
CA SER A 173 12.66 -12.22 7.34
C SER A 173 13.89 -11.79 8.14
N SER A 174 15.02 -11.56 7.48
CA SER A 174 16.28 -11.14 8.13
C SER A 174 16.60 -9.67 7.90
N ASP A 175 16.40 -9.21 6.67
CA ASP A 175 16.67 -7.86 6.20
C ASP A 175 15.36 -7.18 5.78
N ALA A 176 15.28 -5.88 6.10
CA ALA A 176 14.27 -4.97 5.58
C ALA A 176 14.95 -3.92 4.70
N ASP A 177 14.52 -3.87 3.44
CA ASP A 177 15.13 -3.08 2.38
C ASP A 177 14.15 -2.02 1.86
N LEU A 178 14.61 -0.78 1.78
CA LEU A 178 14.09 0.20 0.85
C LEU A 178 14.94 0.16 -0.41
N ARG A 179 14.39 -0.46 -1.46
CA ARG A 179 15.05 -0.58 -2.76
C ARG A 179 14.73 0.63 -3.62
N LEU A 180 15.74 1.46 -3.86
CA LEU A 180 15.74 2.51 -4.85
C LEU A 180 16.30 1.96 -6.19
N PRO A 181 16.16 2.70 -7.31
CA PRO A 181 16.61 2.21 -8.62
C PRO A 181 18.09 1.77 -8.66
N ASN A 182 18.97 2.45 -7.93
CA ASN A 182 20.42 2.21 -7.98
C ASN A 182 21.07 1.90 -6.63
N ILE A 183 20.33 2.00 -5.53
CA ILE A 183 20.83 1.69 -4.18
C ILE A 183 19.74 1.00 -3.37
N ILE A 184 20.15 0.27 -2.34
CA ILE A 184 19.29 -0.29 -1.30
C ILE A 184 19.71 0.35 0.02
N LEU A 185 18.72 0.83 0.77
CA LEU A 185 18.90 1.15 2.18
C LEU A 185 18.39 -0.06 2.98
N ARG A 186 19.29 -0.72 3.71
CA ARG A 186 18.98 -1.94 4.45
C ARG A 186 19.11 -1.72 5.95
N ASN A 187 18.18 -2.29 6.70
CA ASN A 187 18.37 -2.61 8.10
C ASN A 187 18.20 -4.12 8.31
N SER A 188 19.01 -4.71 9.17
CA SER A 188 19.08 -6.15 9.33
C SER A 188 18.91 -6.58 10.78
N ARG A 189 18.40 -7.81 10.96
CA ARG A 189 18.41 -8.59 12.20
C ARG A 189 19.56 -9.59 12.25
N VAL A 190 20.36 -9.71 11.18
CA VAL A 190 21.49 -10.64 11.13
C VAL A 190 22.60 -10.20 12.07
N ALA A 191 23.11 -11.15 12.86
CA ALA A 191 24.21 -10.89 13.81
C ALA A 191 25.45 -10.33 13.09
N GLY A 192 26.07 -9.30 13.68
CA GLY A 192 27.24 -8.61 13.14
C GLY A 192 26.94 -7.30 12.40
N TYR A 193 25.71 -7.08 11.95
CA TYR A 193 25.24 -5.80 11.40
C TYR A 193 23.79 -5.49 11.77
N THR A 194 23.33 -6.05 12.90
CA THR A 194 22.01 -5.78 13.48
C THR A 194 21.90 -4.30 13.88
N GLY A 195 20.80 -3.64 13.51
CA GLY A 195 20.56 -2.25 13.89
C GLY A 195 21.39 -1.22 13.12
N VAL A 196 22.24 -1.64 12.17
CA VAL A 196 23.05 -0.76 11.34
C VAL A 196 22.28 -0.40 10.06
N LEU A 197 22.36 0.87 9.64
CA LEU A 197 21.92 1.29 8.31
C LEU A 197 23.00 0.96 7.28
N GLN A 198 22.67 0.14 6.29
CA GLN A 198 23.58 -0.20 5.21
C GLN A 198 23.11 0.45 3.90
N VAL A 199 24.07 0.99 3.12
CA VAL A 199 23.83 1.47 1.75
C VAL A 199 24.48 0.48 0.78
N LYS A 200 23.67 -0.25 0.02
CA LYS A 200 24.12 -1.36 -0.82
C LYS A 200 23.78 -1.13 -2.29
N SER A 201 24.53 -1.74 -3.20
CA SER A 201 24.13 -1.83 -4.60
C SER A 201 23.07 -2.92 -4.78
N PRO A 202 21.99 -2.69 -5.55
CA PRO A 202 21.02 -3.74 -5.86
C PRO A 202 21.60 -4.84 -6.75
N VAL A 203 22.68 -4.56 -7.48
CA VAL A 203 23.34 -5.52 -8.39
C VAL A 203 24.38 -6.34 -7.65
N THR A 204 25.37 -5.68 -7.03
CA THR A 204 26.50 -6.40 -6.43
C THR A 204 26.27 -6.75 -4.96
N GLN A 205 25.23 -6.21 -4.33
CA GLN A 205 24.92 -6.38 -2.90
C GLN A 205 26.08 -5.97 -1.97
N ASN A 206 27.09 -5.27 -2.50
CA ASN A 206 28.21 -4.73 -1.76
C ASN A 206 27.94 -3.26 -1.40
N GLY A 207 28.62 -2.78 -0.35
CA GLY A 207 28.56 -1.38 0.05
C GLY A 207 28.95 -0.49 -1.12
N TRP A 208 28.02 0.35 -1.58
CA TRP A 208 28.26 1.21 -2.75
C TRP A 208 28.78 2.58 -2.34
N GLY A 209 29.71 3.08 -3.16
CA GLY A 209 30.61 4.19 -2.85
C GLY A 209 29.99 5.57 -3.01
N ALA A 210 30.45 6.46 -2.14
CA ALA A 210 30.09 7.86 -2.00
C ALA A 210 28.64 8.12 -1.56
N VAL A 211 28.43 8.17 -0.24
CA VAL A 211 27.34 8.97 0.31
C VAL A 211 27.78 10.43 0.21
N GLN A 212 27.24 11.17 -0.76
CA GLN A 212 27.40 12.62 -0.79
C GLN A 212 26.45 13.22 0.24
N GLY A 213 26.96 13.47 1.44
CA GLY A 213 26.21 14.05 2.55
C GLY A 213 27.03 15.13 3.24
N ASN A 214 26.34 16.16 3.74
CA ASN A 214 26.97 17.10 4.66
C ASN A 214 26.91 16.52 6.08
N PHE A 215 28.00 15.87 6.49
CA PHE A 215 28.12 15.33 7.84
C PHE A 215 28.48 16.46 8.81
N MET A 216 27.44 17.10 9.36
CA MET A 216 27.60 18.13 10.37
C MET A 216 27.56 17.50 11.77
N SER A 217 28.65 17.63 12.52
CA SER A 217 28.67 17.26 13.95
C SER A 217 28.33 18.49 14.79
N PRO A 218 27.14 18.57 15.44
CA PRO A 218 26.80 19.70 16.30
C PRO A 218 27.85 19.86 17.41
N SER A 219 28.42 21.06 17.52
CA SER A 219 29.52 21.34 18.46
C SER A 219 29.35 22.70 19.15
N LEU A 220 28.14 22.97 19.65
CA LEU A 220 27.87 24.18 20.43
C LEU A 220 28.29 24.00 21.90
N ARG A 221 28.67 25.12 22.54
CA ARG A 221 29.07 25.13 23.97
C ARG A 221 27.92 24.70 24.89
N GLU A 222 26.67 24.98 24.52
CA GLU A 222 25.50 24.54 25.29
C GLU A 222 25.35 23.01 25.38
N TYR A 223 25.91 22.24 24.43
CA TYR A 223 25.86 20.78 24.44
C TYR A 223 27.05 20.14 25.18
N LYS A 224 28.04 20.94 25.61
CA LYS A 224 29.33 20.44 26.11
C LYS A 224 29.65 21.10 27.47
N SER A 225 29.86 20.29 28.49
CA SER A 225 30.34 20.72 29.81
C SER A 225 31.80 20.32 30.02
N ASN A 226 32.46 20.88 31.03
CA ASN A 226 33.87 20.58 31.38
C ASN A 226 34.87 20.78 30.23
N ILE A 227 34.67 21.82 29.41
CA ILE A 227 35.57 22.18 28.31
C ILE A 227 36.88 22.72 28.90
N ARG A 228 37.98 22.03 28.60
CA ARG A 228 39.34 22.30 29.09
C ARG A 228 40.36 22.08 27.98
N ASP A 229 41.55 22.63 28.15
CA ASP A 229 42.67 22.32 27.26
C ASP A 229 43.02 20.83 27.34
N VAL A 230 43.48 20.28 26.22
CA VAL A 230 43.86 18.88 26.12
C VAL A 230 45.14 18.66 26.95
N SER A 231 45.09 17.74 27.92
CA SER A 231 46.22 17.48 28.84
C SER A 231 47.31 16.56 28.26
N PHE A 232 47.17 16.16 27.00
CA PHE A 232 48.10 15.28 26.28
C PHE A 232 48.52 15.91 24.96
N SER A 233 49.61 15.43 24.37
CA SER A 233 50.04 15.86 23.04
C SER A 233 49.17 15.23 21.95
N ALA A 234 48.25 16.01 21.36
CA ALA A 234 47.42 15.55 20.25
C ALA A 234 48.27 15.07 19.06
N LEU A 235 49.33 15.81 18.73
CA LEU A 235 50.28 15.47 17.67
C LEU A 235 50.95 14.10 17.92
N GLU A 236 51.32 13.80 19.15
CA GLU A 236 51.93 12.52 19.49
C GLU A 236 50.94 11.37 19.31
N LYS A 237 49.69 11.54 19.74
CA LYS A 237 48.63 10.54 19.52
C LYS A 237 48.41 10.26 18.03
N ILE A 238 48.30 11.30 17.20
CA ILE A 238 48.16 11.14 15.74
C ILE A 238 49.38 10.43 15.15
N ARG A 239 50.60 10.86 15.51
CA ARG A 239 51.84 10.25 14.98
C ARG A 239 51.96 8.77 15.33
N ASN A 240 51.40 8.37 16.47
CA ASN A 240 51.42 6.98 16.93
C ASN A 240 50.30 6.12 16.32
N VAL A 241 49.37 6.70 15.55
CA VAL A 241 48.34 5.91 14.83
C VAL A 241 49.01 4.99 13.82
N ARG A 242 48.72 3.68 13.95
CA ARG A 242 49.23 2.65 13.04
C ARG A 242 48.22 2.37 11.94
N VAL A 243 48.52 2.85 10.73
CA VAL A 243 47.76 2.48 9.53
C VAL A 243 48.17 1.08 9.09
N ARG A 244 47.20 0.18 8.96
CA ARG A 244 47.39 -1.20 8.49
C ARG A 244 46.78 -1.39 7.12
N GLU A 245 47.42 -2.26 6.33
CA GLU A 245 46.81 -2.87 5.14
C GLU A 245 46.06 -4.13 5.58
N PHE A 246 44.82 -4.33 5.13
CA PHE A 246 44.02 -5.50 5.47
C PHE A 246 43.02 -5.91 4.37
N ASN A 247 42.53 -7.14 4.46
CA ASN A 247 41.37 -7.64 3.71
C ASN A 247 40.26 -8.00 4.70
N TYR A 248 38.99 -7.83 4.30
CA TYR A 248 37.88 -8.32 5.12
C TYR A 248 37.81 -9.85 5.08
N LYS A 249 37.39 -10.48 6.19
CA LYS A 249 37.29 -11.94 6.32
C LYS A 249 36.42 -12.57 5.22
N ASN A 250 35.33 -11.91 4.80
CA ASN A 250 34.49 -12.39 3.70
C ASN A 250 35.24 -12.43 2.36
N ALA A 251 36.04 -11.40 2.03
CA ALA A 251 36.84 -11.37 0.81
C ALA A 251 37.91 -12.48 0.81
N VAL A 252 38.48 -12.80 1.97
CA VAL A 252 39.40 -13.94 2.12
C VAL A 252 38.67 -15.27 1.93
N ASN A 253 37.44 -15.41 2.43
CA ASN A 253 36.63 -16.61 2.19
C ASN A 253 36.28 -16.79 0.71
N GLU A 254 35.95 -15.70 0.01
CA GLU A 254 35.73 -15.74 -1.44
C GLU A 254 37.02 -16.11 -2.19
N LEU A 255 38.18 -15.61 -1.76
CA LEU A 255 39.48 -16.03 -2.32
C LEU A 255 39.71 -17.54 -2.19
N TYR A 256 39.30 -18.16 -1.08
CA TYR A 256 39.40 -19.61 -0.93
C TYR A 256 38.51 -20.36 -1.92
N LYS A 257 37.27 -19.91 -2.13
CA LYS A 257 36.38 -20.50 -3.16
C LYS A 257 36.96 -20.35 -4.56
N MET A 258 37.48 -19.16 -4.89
CA MET A 258 38.15 -18.92 -6.17
C MET A 258 39.32 -19.87 -6.41
N ARG A 259 40.02 -20.30 -5.35
CA ARG A 259 41.11 -21.28 -5.46
C ARG A 259 40.61 -22.70 -5.67
N GLU A 260 39.51 -23.07 -5.03
CA GLU A 260 38.90 -24.41 -5.17
C GLU A 260 38.28 -24.63 -6.57
N GLU A 261 37.70 -23.59 -7.15
CA GLU A 261 37.02 -23.65 -8.45
C GLU A 261 37.96 -23.48 -9.65
N LYS A 262 39.23 -23.14 -9.41
CA LYS A 262 40.20 -22.83 -10.47
C LYS A 262 40.84 -24.07 -11.06
N ASP A 263 41.11 -24.04 -12.38
CA ASP A 263 41.83 -25.11 -13.06
C ASP A 263 43.28 -25.21 -12.54
N PRO A 264 43.80 -26.42 -12.26
CA PRO A 264 45.17 -26.60 -11.77
C PRO A 264 46.27 -26.05 -12.67
N ASN A 265 46.00 -25.83 -13.97
CA ASN A 265 46.98 -25.31 -14.92
C ASN A 265 47.03 -23.76 -14.96
N ASP A 266 46.06 -23.08 -14.34
CA ASP A 266 46.05 -21.62 -14.31
C ASP A 266 46.95 -21.07 -13.19
N PRO A 267 47.48 -19.84 -13.31
CA PRO A 267 48.29 -19.20 -12.27
C PRO A 267 47.56 -19.13 -10.91
N PRO A 268 48.24 -19.29 -9.76
CA PRO A 268 47.55 -19.32 -8.47
C PRO A 268 46.84 -18.00 -8.14
N VAL A 269 45.61 -18.07 -7.61
CA VAL A 269 44.90 -16.88 -7.09
C VAL A 269 45.53 -16.46 -5.77
N THR A 270 45.89 -15.18 -5.65
CA THR A 270 46.58 -14.59 -4.52
C THR A 270 45.74 -13.52 -3.83
N THR A 271 46.23 -12.98 -2.72
CA THR A 271 45.57 -11.83 -2.06
C THR A 271 45.59 -10.55 -2.90
N GLN A 272 46.34 -10.51 -4.02
CA GLN A 272 46.29 -9.41 -4.99
C GLN A 272 45.00 -9.42 -5.81
N ASP A 273 44.31 -10.56 -5.89
CA ASP A 273 43.07 -10.73 -6.64
C ASP A 273 41.82 -10.31 -5.84
N ILE A 274 41.99 -9.92 -4.57
CA ILE A 274 40.93 -9.37 -3.72
C ILE A 274 41.24 -7.94 -3.28
N LYS A 275 40.20 -7.16 -3.01
CA LYS A 275 40.33 -5.75 -2.65
C LYS A 275 41.09 -5.57 -1.33
N LYS A 276 42.13 -4.73 -1.38
CA LYS A 276 42.89 -4.25 -0.21
C LYS A 276 42.23 -3.01 0.38
N TYR A 277 42.30 -2.91 1.69
CA TYR A 277 41.82 -1.77 2.47
C TYR A 277 42.93 -1.25 3.37
N TYR A 278 42.83 0.04 3.73
CA TYR A 278 43.78 0.72 4.59
C TYR A 278 43.02 1.41 5.72
N GLY A 279 43.52 1.34 6.95
CA GLY A 279 42.87 1.97 8.09
C GLY A 279 43.53 1.62 9.43
N ALA A 280 42.98 2.17 10.51
CA ALA A 280 43.39 1.84 11.87
C ALA A 280 42.63 0.60 12.38
N ILE A 281 43.28 -0.18 13.26
CA ILE A 281 42.69 -1.32 13.96
C ILE A 281 42.41 -0.89 15.40
N VAL A 282 41.20 -1.16 15.89
CA VAL A 282 40.74 -0.73 17.22
C VAL A 282 41.70 -1.19 18.32
N ASP A 283 42.10 -2.47 18.30
CA ASP A 283 43.01 -3.08 19.28
C ASP A 283 44.42 -2.47 19.29
N GLU A 284 44.78 -1.72 18.24
CA GLU A 284 46.08 -1.06 18.10
C GLU A 284 46.00 0.48 18.23
N SER A 285 44.81 1.02 18.53
CA SER A 285 44.54 2.46 18.57
C SER A 285 44.51 2.98 20.01
N ASP A 286 44.87 4.26 20.18
CA ASP A 286 44.73 4.95 21.48
C ASP A 286 43.24 5.07 21.85
N GLU A 287 42.92 4.93 23.14
CA GLU A 287 41.56 5.00 23.68
C GLU A 287 40.80 6.27 23.28
N ALA A 288 41.50 7.38 23.01
CA ALA A 288 40.88 8.62 22.57
C ALA A 288 40.22 8.54 21.18
N PHE A 289 40.62 7.56 20.37
CA PHE A 289 40.06 7.31 19.04
C PHE A 289 39.06 6.16 19.02
N VAL A 290 38.97 5.37 20.08
CA VAL A 290 38.09 4.19 20.15
C VAL A 290 36.71 4.63 20.67
N ASP A 291 35.66 4.02 20.13
CA ASP A 291 34.30 4.27 20.59
C ASP A 291 34.05 3.66 21.99
N GLU A 292 32.97 4.07 22.65
CA GLU A 292 32.63 3.57 23.99
C GLU A 292 32.42 2.04 24.02
N SER A 293 32.04 1.45 22.88
CA SER A 293 31.81 0.00 22.77
C SER A 293 33.10 -0.82 22.62
N GLY A 294 34.23 -0.16 22.36
CA GLY A 294 35.51 -0.82 22.09
C GLY A 294 35.54 -1.59 20.78
N LYS A 295 34.64 -1.30 19.84
CA LYS A 295 34.48 -2.04 18.58
C LYS A 295 34.61 -1.18 17.34
N GLY A 296 34.71 0.15 17.50
CA GLY A 296 34.81 1.09 16.41
C GLY A 296 35.80 2.22 16.68
N ILE A 297 36.13 2.96 15.63
CA ILE A 297 36.86 4.22 15.73
C ILE A 297 35.86 5.36 15.79
N HIS A 298 35.94 6.20 16.81
CA HIS A 298 35.16 7.42 16.95
C HIS A 298 35.66 8.47 15.94
N LEU A 299 35.04 8.50 14.77
CA LEU A 299 35.49 9.29 13.62
C LEU A 299 35.63 10.79 13.93
N TYR A 300 34.76 11.37 14.76
CA TYR A 300 34.85 12.79 15.11
C TYR A 300 36.10 13.09 15.95
N SER A 301 36.44 12.23 16.92
CA SER A 301 37.69 12.40 17.70
C SER A 301 38.90 12.22 16.81
N TYR A 302 38.88 11.19 15.95
CA TYR A 302 39.96 10.88 15.03
C TYR A 302 40.23 11.98 14.00
N ALA A 303 39.19 12.70 13.56
CA ALA A 303 39.32 13.79 12.59
C ALA A 303 39.59 15.17 13.24
N SER A 304 39.32 15.33 14.54
CA SER A 304 39.44 16.62 15.25
C SER A 304 40.75 16.78 16.03
N LEU A 305 41.40 15.67 16.40
CA LEU A 305 42.72 15.66 17.04
C LEU A 305 43.81 15.78 15.98
#